data_AF-A0A2N5CU17-F1
#
_entry.id   AF-A0A2N5CU17-F1
#
_cell.length_a   1.000
_cell.length_b   1.000
_cell.length_c   1.000
_cell.angle_alpha   90.00
_cell.angle_beta   90.00
_cell.angle_gamma   90.00
#
_symmetry.space_group_name_H-M   'P 1'
#
loop_
_entity.id
_entity.type
_entity.pdbx_description
1 polymer ?
#
loop_
_entity_poly.entity_id
_entity_poly.type
_entity_poly.pdbx_seq_one_letter_code
_entity_poly.pdbx_strand_id
1 'polypeptide(L)'
;MSDENENGRPGNRPPMTLKPRQGSVSAGVVKQSFSHGRTKTVVVETKRTRPHAPASGNLAAPSQAERRHDAPRPQGGGGGGAAGGLSQDEMRARQRAIEAAREAQERQAAERRAADARAAAEAAAARDAAAKA
;
A
#
# COMPACT_ATOMS: atom_id res chain seq x y z
N MET A 1 -27.33 -35.05 -58.51
CA MET A 1 -27.54 -33.82 -57.72
C MET A 1 -28.15 -34.22 -56.40
N SER A 2 -27.39 -34.11 -55.30
CA SER A 2 -27.94 -34.00 -53.95
C SER A 2 -26.94 -33.21 -53.12
N ASP A 3 -27.36 -32.00 -52.76
CA ASP A 3 -26.68 -31.00 -51.95
C ASP A 3 -26.12 -31.54 -50.63
N GLU A 4 -24.86 -31.21 -50.36
CA GLU A 4 -24.15 -31.48 -49.12
C GLU A 4 -24.51 -30.41 -48.08
N ASN A 5 -25.47 -30.70 -47.21
CA ASN A 5 -25.76 -29.89 -46.03
C ASN A 5 -25.03 -30.47 -44.81
N GLU A 6 -23.75 -30.14 -44.64
CA GLU A 6 -22.89 -30.54 -43.51
C GLU A 6 -23.21 -29.81 -42.19
N ASN A 7 -24.48 -29.55 -41.91
CA ASN A 7 -24.90 -28.74 -40.77
C ASN A 7 -25.29 -29.61 -39.57
N GLY A 8 -24.33 -30.37 -39.01
CA GLY A 8 -24.66 -31.20 -37.84
C GLY A 8 -23.58 -32.00 -37.13
N ARG A 9 -22.30 -31.99 -37.52
CA ARG A 9 -21.30 -32.83 -36.85
C ARG A 9 -20.89 -32.23 -35.49
N PRO A 10 -21.32 -32.80 -34.34
CA PRO A 10 -21.10 -32.21 -33.02
C PRO A 10 -19.72 -32.65 -32.49
N GLY A 11 -18.66 -32.31 -33.21
CA GLY A 11 -17.31 -32.76 -32.86
C GLY A 11 -16.18 -31.77 -33.11
N ASN A 12 -16.33 -30.84 -34.07
CA ASN A 12 -15.19 -30.06 -34.57
C ASN A 12 -15.38 -28.53 -34.61
N ARG A 13 -16.46 -27.98 -34.02
CA ARG A 13 -16.61 -26.52 -33.95
C ARG A 13 -15.81 -26.00 -32.74
N PRO A 14 -14.79 -25.16 -32.92
CA PRO A 14 -14.07 -24.58 -31.80
C PRO A 14 -15.06 -23.79 -30.93
N PRO A 15 -14.98 -23.91 -29.59
CA PRO A 15 -15.91 -23.23 -28.71
C PRO A 15 -15.82 -21.72 -28.94
N MET A 16 -16.99 -21.05 -29.07
CA MET A 16 -17.10 -19.59 -29.24
C MET A 16 -16.74 -18.83 -27.95
N THR A 17 -15.64 -19.20 -27.30
CA THR A 17 -15.14 -18.51 -26.11
C THR A 17 -14.30 -17.32 -26.54
N LEU A 18 -14.65 -16.13 -26.05
CA LEU A 18 -13.82 -14.93 -26.15
C LEU A 18 -12.49 -15.19 -25.43
N LYS A 19 -11.43 -15.44 -26.20
CA LYS A 19 -10.07 -15.51 -25.65
C LYS A 19 -9.72 -14.13 -25.09
N PRO A 20 -9.23 -14.03 -23.84
CA PRO A 20 -8.80 -12.74 -23.31
C PRO A 20 -7.70 -12.18 -24.21
N ARG A 21 -7.84 -10.92 -24.63
CA ARG A 21 -6.84 -10.25 -25.47
C ARG A 21 -5.53 -10.19 -24.69
N GLN A 22 -4.41 -10.56 -25.32
CA GLN A 22 -3.08 -10.36 -24.77
C GLN A 22 -2.90 -8.88 -24.39
N GLY A 23 -2.65 -8.61 -23.11
CA GLY A 23 -2.56 -7.26 -22.54
C GLY A 23 -3.82 -6.76 -21.82
N SER A 24 -4.94 -7.48 -21.88
CA SER A 24 -6.11 -7.20 -21.05
C SER A 24 -5.99 -7.86 -19.67
N VAL A 25 -6.38 -7.13 -18.62
CA VAL A 25 -6.43 -7.67 -17.26
C VAL A 25 -7.52 -8.74 -17.17
N SER A 26 -7.27 -9.81 -16.40
CA SER A 26 -8.23 -10.90 -16.25
C SER A 26 -9.51 -10.42 -15.58
N ALA A 27 -10.64 -11.06 -15.87
CA ALA A 27 -11.90 -10.79 -15.17
C ALA A 27 -11.69 -10.87 -13.65
N GLY A 28 -12.08 -9.82 -12.93
CA GLY A 28 -11.84 -9.69 -11.49
C GLY A 28 -10.52 -9.05 -11.11
N VAL A 29 -9.73 -8.52 -12.05
CA VAL A 29 -8.48 -7.80 -11.76
C VAL A 29 -8.47 -6.47 -12.51
N VAL A 30 -8.15 -5.38 -11.83
CA VAL A 30 -8.12 -4.03 -12.42
C VAL A 30 -6.80 -3.32 -12.17
N LYS A 31 -6.41 -2.43 -13.10
CA LYS A 31 -5.25 -1.57 -12.94
C LYS A 31 -5.68 -0.29 -12.20
N GLN A 32 -5.34 -0.19 -10.92
CA GLN A 32 -5.72 0.93 -10.05
C GLN A 32 -4.56 1.91 -9.89
N SER A 33 -4.85 3.21 -9.98
CA SER A 33 -3.93 4.27 -9.57
C SER A 33 -4.06 4.53 -8.06
N PHE A 34 -2.92 4.74 -7.40
CA PHE A 34 -2.82 5.13 -6.00
C PHE A 34 -2.35 6.58 -5.91
N SER A 35 -2.76 7.28 -4.84
CA SER A 35 -2.48 8.71 -4.62
C SER A 35 -1.00 9.11 -4.73
N HIS A 36 -0.08 8.18 -4.48
CA HIS A 36 1.38 8.40 -4.52
C HIS A 36 2.01 8.14 -5.90
N GLY A 37 1.25 8.29 -6.99
CA GLY A 37 1.76 8.15 -8.36
C GLY A 37 2.08 6.72 -8.79
N ARG A 38 1.64 5.72 -8.02
CA ARG A 38 1.87 4.30 -8.33
C ARG A 38 0.65 3.69 -8.96
N THR A 39 0.87 2.88 -10.00
CA THR A 39 -0.16 2.04 -10.60
C THR A 39 0.08 0.60 -10.16
N LYS A 40 -0.93 -0.07 -9.61
CA LYS A 40 -0.85 -1.50 -9.25
C LYS A 40 -2.04 -2.28 -9.79
N THR A 41 -1.84 -3.58 -9.87
CA THR A 41 -2.86 -4.56 -10.25
C THR A 41 -3.55 -5.05 -8.98
N VAL A 42 -4.86 -4.81 -8.86
CA VAL A 42 -5.65 -5.15 -7.66
C VAL A 42 -6.74 -6.14 -8.05
N VAL A 43 -6.95 -7.16 -7.21
CA VAL A 43 -8.02 -8.14 -7.37
C VAL A 43 -9.32 -7.59 -6.78
N VAL A 44 -10.42 -7.70 -7.54
CA VAL A 44 -11.76 -7.31 -7.14
C VAL A 44 -12.53 -8.57 -6.77
N GLU A 45 -12.72 -8.78 -5.47
CA GLU A 45 -13.58 -9.84 -4.96
C GLU A 45 -15.03 -9.34 -4.90
N THR A 46 -15.84 -9.73 -5.89
CA THR A 46 -17.28 -9.45 -5.85
C THR A 46 -17.99 -10.55 -5.05
N LYS A 47 -18.48 -10.19 -3.86
CA LYS A 47 -19.32 -11.06 -3.04
C LYS A 47 -20.63 -11.35 -3.78
N ARG A 48 -20.77 -12.56 -4.32
CA ARG A 48 -22.06 -13.03 -4.83
C ARG A 48 -22.98 -13.32 -3.65
N THR A 49 -24.14 -12.68 -3.61
CA THR A 49 -25.16 -12.98 -2.60
C THR A 49 -25.64 -14.42 -2.81
N ARG A 50 -25.40 -15.29 -1.82
CA ARG A 50 -26.07 -16.59 -1.76
C ARG A 50 -27.41 -16.39 -1.06
N PRO A 51 -28.56 -16.60 -1.72
CA PRO A 51 -29.81 -16.68 -1.00
C PRO A 51 -29.72 -17.92 -0.08
N HIS A 52 -29.97 -17.73 1.22
CA HIS A 52 -30.10 -18.78 2.25
C HIS A 52 -28.88 -19.25 3.06
N ALA A 53 -27.85 -18.43 3.29
CA ALA A 53 -26.84 -18.77 4.33
C ALA A 53 -26.48 -17.56 5.22
N PRO A 54 -26.47 -17.71 6.57
CA PRO A 54 -25.94 -16.69 7.46
C PRO A 54 -24.43 -16.54 7.23
N ALA A 55 -23.97 -15.29 7.11
CA ALA A 55 -22.60 -14.98 6.72
C ALA A 55 -21.59 -15.46 7.77
N SER A 56 -20.75 -16.43 7.43
CA SER A 56 -19.58 -16.79 8.23
C SER A 56 -18.37 -15.95 7.82
N GLY A 57 -17.83 -15.19 8.77
CA GLY A 57 -16.43 -14.75 8.72
C GLY A 57 -16.19 -13.28 8.35
N ASN A 58 -15.14 -12.74 8.97
CA ASN A 58 -14.65 -11.39 8.79
C ASN A 58 -13.86 -11.30 7.47
N LEU A 59 -14.44 -10.63 6.46
CA LEU A 59 -13.92 -10.52 5.09
C LEU A 59 -12.68 -9.62 4.95
N ALA A 60 -12.23 -9.00 6.06
CA ALA A 60 -11.01 -8.21 6.11
C ALA A 60 -9.74 -9.04 6.36
N ALA A 61 -9.88 -10.37 6.53
CA ALA A 61 -8.74 -11.25 6.67
C ALA A 61 -8.10 -11.54 5.30
N PRO A 62 -6.78 -11.37 5.12
CA PRO A 62 -6.11 -11.67 3.86
C PRO A 62 -6.33 -13.13 3.47
N SER A 63 -6.63 -13.37 2.19
CA SER A 63 -6.91 -14.70 1.68
C SER A 63 -5.64 -15.56 1.63
N GLN A 64 -5.77 -16.88 1.76
CA GLN A 64 -4.65 -17.83 1.58
C GLN A 64 -3.98 -17.70 0.20
N ALA A 65 -4.66 -17.13 -0.80
CA ALA A 65 -4.13 -16.91 -2.15
C ALA A 65 -3.14 -15.73 -2.23
N GLU A 66 -3.16 -14.81 -1.25
CA GLU A 66 -2.16 -13.74 -1.11
C GLU A 66 -0.90 -14.20 -0.39
N ARG A 67 -0.94 -15.35 0.30
CA ARG A 67 0.27 -16.08 0.74
C ARG A 67 0.91 -16.79 -0.44
N ARG A 68 1.33 -16.04 -1.46
CA ARG A 68 2.35 -16.56 -2.36
C ARG A 68 3.61 -16.71 -1.51
N HIS A 69 4.15 -17.93 -1.46
CA HIS A 69 5.54 -18.12 -1.09
C HIS A 69 6.36 -17.16 -1.95
N ASP A 70 6.90 -16.11 -1.33
CA ASP A 70 8.03 -15.40 -1.90
C ASP A 70 9.08 -16.46 -2.22
N ALA A 71 9.30 -16.68 -3.52
CA ALA A 71 10.48 -17.40 -3.97
C ALA A 71 11.69 -16.77 -3.27
N PRO A 72 12.68 -17.56 -2.81
CA PRO A 72 13.84 -17.01 -2.13
C PRO A 72 14.50 -16.00 -3.07
N ARG A 73 14.28 -14.72 -2.79
CA ARG A 73 15.01 -13.62 -3.38
C ARG A 73 16.48 -13.90 -3.07
N PRO A 74 17.40 -13.86 -4.04
CA PRO A 74 18.81 -14.03 -3.73
C PRO A 74 19.17 -12.99 -2.68
N GLN A 75 19.42 -13.47 -1.47
CA GLN A 75 19.86 -12.69 -0.35
C GLN A 75 21.23 -12.15 -0.76
N GLY A 76 21.25 -10.89 -1.23
CA GLY A 76 22.49 -10.14 -1.37
C GLY A 76 23.20 -10.24 -0.02
N GLY A 77 24.37 -10.85 -0.03
CA GLY A 77 25.04 -11.36 1.16
C GLY A 77 25.25 -10.33 2.25
N GLY A 78 25.17 -10.79 3.50
CA GLY A 78 25.55 -9.98 4.65
C GLY A 78 25.06 -10.54 5.98
N GLY A 79 25.69 -11.63 6.45
CA GLY A 79 25.92 -11.92 7.87
C GLY A 79 24.71 -12.00 8.81
N GLY A 80 24.31 -13.23 9.14
CA GLY A 80 23.46 -13.50 10.29
C GLY A 80 24.10 -13.01 11.60
N GLY A 81 23.39 -12.16 12.30
CA GLY A 81 23.68 -11.72 13.66
C GLY A 81 22.41 -11.17 14.29
N ALA A 82 22.07 -11.68 15.47
CA ALA A 82 20.96 -11.33 16.37
C ALA A 82 19.78 -10.51 15.79
N ALA A 83 18.64 -11.20 15.64
CA ALA A 83 17.29 -10.60 15.50
C ALA A 83 17.17 -9.43 14.51
N GLY A 84 17.33 -9.68 13.21
CA GLY A 84 16.92 -8.70 12.18
C GLY A 84 17.78 -8.64 10.92
N GLY A 85 18.89 -9.38 10.86
CA GLY A 85 19.76 -9.40 9.67
C GLY A 85 20.50 -8.08 9.44
N LEU A 86 20.75 -7.31 10.52
CA LEU A 86 21.57 -6.10 10.50
C LEU A 86 22.90 -6.39 11.18
N SER A 87 24.00 -5.87 10.61
CA SER A 87 25.30 -5.92 11.29
C SER A 87 25.31 -5.03 12.53
N GLN A 88 26.23 -5.26 13.47
CA GLN A 88 26.37 -4.39 14.64
C GLN A 88 26.67 -2.93 14.26
N ASP A 89 27.47 -2.71 13.21
CA ASP A 89 27.81 -1.37 12.73
C ASP A 89 26.58 -0.65 12.18
N GLU A 90 25.73 -1.37 11.45
CA GLU A 90 24.46 -0.85 10.94
C GLU A 90 23.50 -0.49 12.08
N MET A 91 23.41 -1.33 13.13
CA MET A 91 22.61 -1.01 14.31
C MET A 91 23.10 0.27 15.02
N ARG A 92 24.41 0.43 15.18
CA ARG A 92 25.02 1.64 15.77
C ARG A 92 24.78 2.87 14.92
N ALA A 93 24.89 2.76 13.59
CA ALA A 93 24.59 3.85 12.67
C ALA A 93 23.13 4.31 12.78
N ARG A 94 22.19 3.36 12.85
CA ARG A 94 20.77 3.65 13.06
C ARG A 94 20.52 4.32 14.40
N GLN A 95 21.13 3.84 15.47
CA GLN A 95 20.98 4.44 16.80
C GLN A 95 21.45 5.90 16.80
N ARG A 96 22.62 6.19 16.20
CA ARG A 96 23.12 7.57 16.05
C ARG A 96 22.18 8.45 15.23
N ALA A 97 21.59 7.92 14.15
CA ALA A 97 20.64 8.67 13.33
C ALA A 97 19.36 9.02 14.11
N ILE A 98 18.86 8.10 14.93
CA ILE A 98 17.69 8.33 15.80
C ILE A 98 18.00 9.40 16.85
N GLU A 99 19.16 9.33 17.48
CA GLU A 99 19.61 10.32 18.48
C GLU A 99 19.73 11.72 17.86
N ALA A 100 20.39 11.84 16.70
CA ALA A 100 20.52 13.10 15.99
C ALA A 100 19.14 13.68 15.56
N ALA A 101 18.23 12.81 15.10
CA ALA A 101 16.87 13.24 14.75
C ALA A 101 16.10 13.75 15.98
N ARG A 102 16.24 13.07 17.12
CA ARG A 102 15.60 13.50 18.38
C ARG A 102 16.15 14.83 18.86
N GLU A 103 17.47 15.03 18.82
CA GLU A 103 18.08 16.31 19.19
C GLU A 103 17.61 17.45 18.26
N ALA A 104 17.53 17.20 16.95
CA ALA A 104 17.02 18.18 16.01
C ALA A 104 15.55 18.54 16.29
N GLN A 105 14.71 17.56 16.63
CA GLN A 105 13.31 17.82 17.03
C GLN A 105 13.21 18.64 18.31
N GLU A 106 14.04 18.36 19.32
CA GLU A 106 14.06 19.11 20.57
C GLU A 106 14.49 20.57 20.35
N ARG A 107 15.50 20.81 19.51
CA ARG A 107 15.93 22.16 19.10
C ARG A 107 14.81 22.91 18.39
N GLN A 108 14.17 22.29 17.40
CA GLN A 108 13.04 22.90 16.69
C GLN A 108 11.85 23.19 17.62
N ALA A 109 11.56 22.31 18.57
CA ALA A 109 10.51 22.54 19.56
C ALA A 109 10.86 23.71 20.50
N ALA A 110 12.12 23.84 20.92
CA ALA A 110 12.58 24.96 21.73
C ALA A 110 12.49 26.29 20.97
N GLU A 111 12.92 26.32 19.71
CA GLU A 111 12.81 27.51 18.84
C GLU A 111 11.36 27.94 18.65
N ARG A 112 10.44 26.99 18.42
CA ARG A 112 9.00 27.27 18.32
C ARG A 112 8.46 27.88 19.60
N ARG A 113 8.74 27.28 20.77
CA ARG A 113 8.31 27.84 22.06
C ARG A 113 8.85 29.24 22.31
N ALA A 114 10.11 29.50 21.92
CA ALA A 114 10.71 30.82 22.07
C ALA A 114 10.04 31.85 21.14
N ALA A 115 9.73 31.46 19.90
CA ALA A 115 9.00 32.31 18.96
C ALA A 115 7.58 32.61 19.45
N ASP A 116 6.86 31.60 19.93
CA ASP A 116 5.50 31.76 20.49
C ASP A 116 5.51 32.68 21.72
N ALA A 117 6.50 32.53 22.61
CA ALA A 117 6.66 33.40 23.78
C ALA A 117 6.95 34.86 23.40
N ARG A 118 7.79 35.09 22.38
CA ARG A 118 8.07 36.44 21.86
C ARG A 118 6.80 37.05 21.26
N ALA A 119 6.09 36.31 20.42
CA ALA A 119 4.83 36.77 19.82
C ALA A 119 3.78 37.09 20.88
N ALA A 120 3.67 36.28 21.94
CA ALA A 120 2.76 36.54 23.06
C ALA A 120 3.14 37.80 23.84
N ALA A 121 4.43 38.03 24.08
CA ALA A 121 4.92 39.24 24.75
C ALA A 121 4.70 40.51 23.91
N GLU A 122 4.96 40.45 22.60
CA GLU A 122 4.68 41.55 21.67
C GLU A 122 3.18 41.87 21.61
N ALA A 123 2.32 40.85 21.56
CA ALA A 123 0.87 41.03 21.59
C ALA A 123 0.39 41.64 22.92
N ALA A 124 0.97 41.25 24.05
CA ALA A 124 0.66 41.84 25.35
C ALA A 124 1.08 43.32 25.41
N ALA A 125 2.30 43.64 24.98
CA ALA A 125 2.79 45.02 24.94
C ALA A 125 1.94 45.91 24.02
N ALA A 126 1.49 45.40 22.87
CA ALA A 126 0.60 46.12 21.96
C ALA A 126 -0.78 46.40 22.60
N ARG A 127 -1.33 45.45 23.38
CA ARG A 127 -2.59 45.66 24.13
C ARG A 127 -2.43 46.71 25.22
N ASP A 128 -1.33 46.67 25.98
CA ASP A 128 -1.06 47.65 27.03
C ASP A 128 -0.85 49.06 26.46
N ALA A 129 -0.20 49.17 25.30
CA ALA A 129 -0.04 50.44 24.60
C ALA A 129 -1.38 50.97 24.09
N ALA A 130 -2.24 50.11 23.53
CA ALA A 130 -3.58 50.48 23.07
C ALA A 130 -4.51 50.89 24.22
N ALA A 131 -4.34 50.33 25.42
CA ALA A 131 -5.14 50.69 26.60
C ALA A 131 -4.71 52.02 27.25
N LYS A 132 -3.52 52.54 26.93
CA LYS A 132 -3.00 53.81 27.43
C LYS A 132 -3.22 54.99 26.47
N ALA A 133 -3.65 54.72 25.24
CA ALA A 133 -4.03 55.72 24.24
C ALA A 133 -5.51 56.10 24.40
#